data_AF-A0AAU1SNJ6-F1
#
_entry.id   AF-A0AAU1SNJ6-F1
#
_cell.length_a   1.000
_cell.length_b   1.000
_cell.length_c   1.000
_cell.angle_alpha   90.00
_cell.angle_beta   90.00
_cell.angle_gamma   90.00
#
_symmetry.space_group_name_H-M   'P 1'
#
loop_
_entity.id
_entity.type
_entity.pdbx_description
1 polymer ?
#
loop_
_entity_poly.entity_id
_entity_poly.type
_entity_poly.pdbx_seq_one_letter_code
_entity_poly.pdbx_strand_id
1 'polypeptide(L)'
;MTSVLVCDDSPLAREALRRAVATVPGVERVTTAANGEEVLRRWGADRSDLILMDVRMPGLGGVETVRRLLSADPGARIIMLTVAEDLDGVALAVAAGARGYLHKDASRAELRATVTQALADPTWRLAPRRLRSAEMGAAPTLTAREIQVLEGMSHGRSNAEIGRELFLSEDTVKTHARRLFKKLGASDRAHAVALGFRWGLVR
;
A
#
# COMPACT_ATOMS: atom_id res chain seq x y z
N MET A 1 -16.86 -9.89 17.66
CA MET A 1 -17.33 -8.57 17.23
C MET A 1 -16.31 -7.95 16.29
N THR A 2 -16.52 -8.08 14.98
CA THR A 2 -15.56 -7.54 14.00
C THR A 2 -15.72 -6.03 13.88
N SER A 3 -14.62 -5.32 14.03
CA SER A 3 -14.57 -3.87 14.11
C SER A 3 -13.62 -3.26 13.10
N VAL A 4 -14.07 -2.15 12.50
CA VAL A 4 -13.31 -1.43 11.48
C VAL A 4 -13.15 0.03 11.90
N LEU A 5 -11.93 0.56 11.78
CA LEU A 5 -11.64 1.98 11.98
C LEU A 5 -11.44 2.65 10.62
N VAL A 6 -12.20 3.71 10.34
CA VAL A 6 -12.07 4.53 9.12
C VAL A 6 -11.38 5.84 9.47
N CYS A 7 -10.26 6.13 8.84
CA CYS A 7 -9.51 7.37 9.01
C CYS A 7 -9.43 8.14 7.69
N ASP A 8 -9.90 9.39 7.71
CA ASP A 8 -9.88 10.33 6.59
C ASP A 8 -10.06 11.73 7.18
N ASP A 9 -9.34 12.75 6.69
CA ASP A 9 -9.45 14.11 7.23
C ASP A 9 -10.74 14.81 6.75
N SER A 10 -11.28 14.43 5.59
CA SER A 10 -12.53 14.93 5.04
C SER A 10 -13.74 14.34 5.77
N PRO A 11 -14.55 15.16 6.49
CA PRO A 11 -15.71 14.67 7.23
C PRO A 11 -16.75 13.98 6.34
N LEU A 12 -16.93 14.46 5.10
CA LEU A 12 -17.87 13.88 4.15
C LEU A 12 -17.40 12.52 3.64
N ALA A 13 -16.12 12.40 3.27
CA ALA A 13 -15.54 11.14 2.82
C ALA A 13 -15.54 10.09 3.94
N ARG A 14 -15.12 10.50 5.14
CA ARG A 14 -15.12 9.66 6.36
C ARG A 14 -16.49 9.08 6.66
N GLU A 15 -17.55 9.91 6.60
CA GLU A 15 -18.91 9.45 6.85
C GLU A 15 -19.44 8.55 5.71
N ALA A 16 -19.12 8.85 4.46
CA ALA A 16 -19.49 8.00 3.33
C ALA A 16 -18.84 6.60 3.43
N LEU A 17 -17.54 6.55 3.73
CA LEU A 17 -16.81 5.31 3.96
C LEU A 17 -17.36 4.54 5.16
N ARG A 18 -17.60 5.23 6.29
CA ARG A 18 -18.20 4.61 7.48
C ARG A 18 -19.53 3.92 7.15
N ARG A 19 -20.41 4.60 6.42
CA ARG A 19 -21.69 4.02 5.97
C ARG A 19 -21.51 2.85 5.01
N ALA A 20 -20.59 2.95 4.07
CA ALA A 20 -20.35 1.89 3.11
C ALA A 20 -19.77 0.63 3.78
N VAL A 21 -18.81 0.79 4.69
CA VAL A 21 -18.21 -0.30 5.49
C VAL A 21 -19.24 -0.95 6.41
N ALA A 22 -20.14 -0.17 7.01
CA ALA A 22 -21.19 -0.69 7.88
C ALA A 22 -22.20 -1.61 7.16
N THR A 23 -22.23 -1.59 5.82
CA THR A 23 -23.06 -2.53 5.03
C THR A 23 -22.35 -3.83 4.66
N VAL A 24 -21.07 -3.98 5.03
CA VAL A 24 -20.29 -5.18 4.76
C VAL A 24 -20.72 -6.30 5.73
N PRO A 25 -21.17 -7.47 5.22
CA PRO A 25 -21.55 -8.59 6.09
C PRO A 25 -20.41 -9.00 7.02
N GLY A 26 -20.75 -9.20 8.30
CA GLY A 26 -19.79 -9.57 9.34
C GLY A 26 -19.12 -8.37 10.03
N VAL A 27 -19.22 -7.15 9.49
CA VAL A 27 -18.77 -5.95 10.22
C VAL A 27 -19.83 -5.55 11.23
N GLU A 28 -19.49 -5.62 12.52
CA GLU A 28 -20.41 -5.33 13.61
C GLU A 28 -20.25 -3.90 14.15
N ARG A 29 -19.06 -3.32 14.01
CA ARG A 29 -18.76 -1.98 14.54
C ARG A 29 -17.86 -1.19 13.61
N VAL A 30 -18.24 0.05 13.32
CA VAL A 30 -17.38 0.98 12.56
C VAL A 30 -17.13 2.24 13.38
N THR A 31 -15.86 2.53 13.65
CA THR A 31 -15.43 3.77 14.29
C THR A 31 -14.68 4.67 13.31
N THR A 32 -14.49 5.93 13.68
CA THR A 32 -13.88 6.93 12.80
C THR A 32 -12.78 7.70 13.51
N ALA A 33 -11.78 8.14 12.75
CA ALA A 33 -10.73 9.06 13.18
C ALA A 33 -10.50 10.13 12.10
N ALA A 34 -10.10 11.33 12.50
CA ALA A 34 -9.87 12.44 11.57
C ALA A 34 -8.40 12.64 11.17
N ASN A 35 -7.46 11.96 11.84
CA ASN A 35 -6.02 12.09 11.64
C ASN A 35 -5.25 10.90 12.23
N GLY A 36 -3.95 10.84 11.95
CA GLY A 36 -3.07 9.77 12.41
C GLY A 36 -2.92 9.68 13.93
N GLU A 37 -2.88 10.81 14.63
CA GLU A 37 -2.76 10.86 16.09
C GLU A 37 -3.97 10.22 16.78
N GLU A 38 -5.17 10.49 16.27
CA GLU A 38 -6.40 9.84 16.74
C GLU A 38 -6.38 8.34 16.48
N VAL A 39 -5.85 7.88 15.34
CA VAL A 39 -5.72 6.46 15.04
C VAL A 39 -4.80 5.78 16.04
N LEU A 40 -3.62 6.33 16.30
CA LEU A 40 -2.67 5.75 17.26
C LEU A 40 -3.25 5.72 18.68
N ARG A 41 -3.91 6.80 19.10
CA ARG A 41 -4.57 6.88 20.42
C ARG A 41 -5.67 5.83 20.55
N ARG A 42 -6.52 5.69 19.52
CA ARG A 42 -7.61 4.69 19.51
C ARG A 42 -7.07 3.27 19.47
N TRP A 43 -6.04 3.00 18.67
CA TRP A 43 -5.39 1.69 18.60
C TRP A 43 -4.87 1.23 19.96
N GLY A 44 -4.30 2.15 20.74
CA GLY A 44 -3.84 1.86 22.10
C GLY A 44 -4.96 1.54 23.11
N ALA A 45 -6.15 2.09 22.90
CA ALA A 45 -7.31 1.89 23.78
C ALA A 45 -8.19 0.71 23.36
N ASP A 46 -8.40 0.52 22.06
CA ASP A 46 -9.32 -0.44 21.47
C ASP A 46 -8.83 -0.83 20.06
N ARG A 47 -8.26 -2.04 19.96
CA ARG A 47 -7.68 -2.54 18.70
C ARG A 47 -8.79 -2.97 17.76
N SER A 48 -8.91 -2.27 16.63
CA SER A 48 -9.82 -2.65 15.55
C SER A 48 -9.25 -3.82 14.74
N ASP A 49 -10.11 -4.66 14.17
CA ASP A 49 -9.69 -5.80 13.35
C ASP A 49 -9.12 -5.39 11.98
N LEU A 50 -9.53 -4.20 11.51
CA LEU A 50 -9.10 -3.59 10.26
C LEU A 50 -9.12 -2.07 10.36
N ILE A 51 -8.13 -1.42 9.73
CA ILE A 51 -8.08 0.03 9.54
C ILE A 51 -8.18 0.34 8.05
N LEU A 52 -9.06 1.26 7.67
CA LEU A 52 -9.04 1.96 6.39
C LEU A 52 -8.42 3.34 6.63
N MET A 53 -7.28 3.62 6.00
CA MET A 53 -6.43 4.76 6.31
C MET A 53 -6.20 5.61 5.07
N ASP A 54 -6.68 6.86 5.08
CA ASP A 54 -6.29 7.82 4.06
C ASP A 54 -4.77 8.06 4.04
N VAL A 55 -4.18 8.04 2.85
CA VAL A 55 -2.75 8.29 2.64
C VAL A 55 -2.40 9.72 3.03
N ARG A 56 -3.20 10.70 2.59
CA ARG A 56 -2.87 12.12 2.70
C ARG A 56 -3.77 12.81 3.70
N MET A 57 -3.23 13.08 4.88
CA MET A 57 -3.90 13.86 5.92
C MET A 57 -2.91 14.90 6.47
N PRO A 58 -3.37 16.08 6.91
CA PRO A 58 -2.56 17.06 7.63
C PRO A 58 -1.96 16.47 8.92
N GLY A 59 -0.82 17.02 9.36
CA GLY A 59 -0.15 16.57 10.58
C GLY A 59 0.51 15.21 10.40
N LEU A 60 0.22 14.26 11.29
CA LEU A 60 0.69 12.89 11.13
C LEU A 60 -0.08 12.19 9.99
N GLY A 61 0.50 12.24 8.79
CA GLY A 61 -0.07 11.62 7.60
C GLY A 61 -0.26 10.09 7.71
N GLY A 62 -1.05 9.52 6.80
CA GLY A 62 -1.41 8.10 6.85
C GLY A 62 -0.22 7.15 6.76
N VAL A 63 0.73 7.46 5.88
CA VAL A 63 1.96 6.65 5.70
C VAL A 63 2.75 6.54 7.00
N GLU A 64 3.04 7.67 7.64
CA GLU A 64 3.80 7.70 8.88
C GLU A 64 3.03 7.03 10.02
N THR A 65 1.70 7.19 10.03
CA THR A 65 0.82 6.49 10.97
C THR A 65 0.93 4.99 10.83
N VAL A 66 0.84 4.45 9.60
CA VAL A 66 1.02 3.03 9.31
C VAL A 66 2.40 2.55 9.75
N ARG A 67 3.46 3.30 9.44
CA ARG A 67 4.83 2.95 9.83
C ARG A 67 4.96 2.79 11.35
N ARG A 68 4.43 3.74 12.13
CA ARG A 68 4.45 3.69 13.60
C ARG A 68 3.61 2.55 14.15
N LEU A 69 2.42 2.35 13.58
CA LEU A 69 1.49 1.33 14.02
C LEU A 69 2.06 -0.07 13.77
N LEU A 70 2.62 -0.34 12.58
CA LEU A 70 3.24 -1.63 12.25
C LEU A 70 4.57 -1.87 12.98
N SER A 71 5.28 -0.81 13.38
CA SER A 71 6.46 -0.94 14.25
C SER A 71 6.07 -1.40 15.66
N ALA A 72 4.91 -0.98 16.15
CA ALA A 72 4.38 -1.36 17.47
C ALA A 72 3.59 -2.68 17.43
N ASP A 73 2.89 -2.95 16.33
CA ASP A 73 2.07 -4.15 16.11
C ASP A 73 2.16 -4.59 14.64
N PRO A 74 3.11 -5.49 14.31
CA PRO A 74 3.25 -6.03 12.95
C PRO A 74 2.03 -6.81 12.45
N GLY A 75 1.12 -7.20 13.35
CA GLY A 75 -0.11 -7.92 13.04
C GLY A 75 -1.27 -7.02 12.60
N ALA A 76 -1.13 -5.70 12.73
CA ALA A 76 -2.19 -4.76 12.36
C ALA A 76 -2.57 -4.87 10.87
N ARG A 77 -3.87 -4.89 10.62
CA ARG A 77 -4.42 -4.97 9.26
C ARG A 77 -4.86 -3.59 8.80
N ILE A 78 -4.23 -3.10 7.75
CA ILE A 78 -4.42 -1.73 7.26
C ILE A 78 -4.60 -1.76 5.74
N ILE A 79 -5.67 -1.13 5.28
CA ILE A 79 -5.94 -0.81 3.88
C ILE A 79 -5.76 0.69 3.70
N MET A 80 -4.86 1.07 2.80
CA MET A 80 -4.65 2.47 2.46
C MET A 80 -5.69 2.96 1.46
N LEU A 81 -6.25 4.13 1.72
CA LEU A 81 -7.18 4.87 0.88
C LEU A 81 -6.48 6.04 0.21
N THR A 82 -6.88 6.34 -1.01
CA THR A 82 -6.09 7.12 -1.95
C THR A 82 -6.98 7.76 -3.00
N VAL A 83 -6.57 8.87 -3.59
CA VAL A 83 -7.29 9.45 -4.72
C VAL A 83 -6.71 8.94 -6.04
N ALA A 84 -7.43 9.23 -7.13
CA ALA A 84 -6.92 8.99 -8.47
C ALA A 84 -5.56 9.66 -8.63
N GLU A 85 -4.64 8.92 -9.23
CA GLU A 85 -3.32 9.42 -9.62
C GLU A 85 -2.33 9.69 -8.47
N ASP A 86 -2.62 9.32 -7.21
CA ASP A 86 -1.66 9.45 -6.09
C ASP A 86 -0.60 8.35 -6.05
N LEU A 87 0.29 8.40 -7.04
CA LEU A 87 1.33 7.41 -7.29
C LEU A 87 2.38 7.31 -6.17
N ASP A 88 2.76 8.45 -5.61
CA ASP A 88 3.72 8.54 -4.51
C ASP A 88 3.10 8.02 -3.21
N GLY A 89 1.81 8.30 -3.00
CA GLY A 89 1.02 7.76 -1.90
C GLY A 89 0.99 6.23 -1.85
N VAL A 90 0.79 5.58 -3.01
CA VAL A 90 0.82 4.11 -3.12
C VAL A 90 2.20 3.56 -2.77
N ALA A 91 3.26 4.20 -3.30
CA ALA A 91 4.63 3.77 -3.09
C ALA A 91 5.01 3.81 -1.61
N LEU A 92 4.66 4.91 -0.96
CA LEU A 92 4.88 5.13 0.47
C LEU A 92 4.07 4.16 1.34
N ALA A 93 2.82 3.88 0.96
CA ALA A 93 1.96 2.90 1.64
C ALA A 93 2.55 1.48 1.62
N VAL A 94 3.02 1.04 0.45
CA VAL A 94 3.66 -0.27 0.29
C VAL A 94 4.98 -0.32 1.08
N ALA A 95 5.80 0.72 0.99
CA ALA A 95 7.05 0.82 1.74
C ALA A 95 6.83 0.83 3.27
N ALA A 96 5.72 1.40 3.73
CA ALA A 96 5.33 1.41 5.14
C ALA A 96 4.82 0.05 5.64
N GLY A 97 4.62 -0.94 4.75
CA GLY A 97 4.16 -2.29 5.10
C GLY A 97 2.64 -2.45 5.11
N ALA A 98 1.88 -1.52 4.51
CA ALA A 98 0.44 -1.66 4.37
C ALA A 98 0.10 -2.96 3.62
N ARG A 99 -0.90 -3.69 4.11
CA ARG A 99 -1.28 -4.99 3.56
C ARG A 99 -2.34 -4.89 2.46
N GLY A 100 -2.85 -3.70 2.16
CA GLY A 100 -3.72 -3.49 1.02
C GLY A 100 -3.93 -2.02 0.68
N TYR A 101 -4.54 -1.78 -0.48
CA TYR A 101 -4.79 -0.45 -1.04
C TYR A 101 -6.13 -0.44 -1.75
N LEU A 102 -6.87 0.66 -1.64
CA LEU A 102 -8.16 0.85 -2.28
C LEU A 102 -8.34 2.32 -2.72
N HIS A 103 -8.83 2.49 -3.94
CA HIS A 103 -9.19 3.80 -4.46
C HIS A 103 -10.35 4.43 -3.68
N LYS A 104 -10.32 5.73 -3.39
CA LYS A 104 -11.45 6.45 -2.77
C LYS A 104 -12.69 6.41 -3.68
N ASP A 105 -12.48 6.44 -4.99
CA ASP A 105 -13.55 6.31 -6.00
C ASP A 105 -13.90 4.85 -6.32
N ALA A 106 -13.38 3.87 -5.56
CA ALA A 106 -13.72 2.47 -5.74
C ALA A 106 -15.24 2.29 -5.59
N SER A 107 -15.80 1.41 -6.40
CA SER A 107 -17.20 1.06 -6.30
C SER A 107 -17.51 0.44 -4.92
N ARG A 108 -18.76 0.57 -4.47
CA ARG A 108 -19.20 -0.11 -3.22
C ARG A 108 -18.96 -1.61 -3.25
N ALA A 109 -19.00 -2.23 -4.44
CA ALA A 109 -18.71 -3.64 -4.62
C ALA A 109 -17.24 -3.98 -4.36
N GLU A 110 -16.33 -3.15 -4.87
CA GLU A 110 -14.89 -3.31 -4.66
C GLU A 110 -14.51 -3.07 -3.20
N LEU A 111 -15.03 -2.00 -2.57
CA LEU A 111 -14.81 -1.76 -1.14
C LEU A 111 -15.26 -2.95 -0.30
N ARG A 112 -16.48 -3.45 -0.53
CA ARG A 112 -17.02 -4.60 0.20
C ARG A 112 -16.15 -5.84 0.01
N ALA A 113 -15.80 -6.18 -1.24
CA ALA A 113 -14.97 -7.34 -1.52
C ALA A 113 -13.61 -7.24 -0.83
N THR A 114 -12.98 -6.06 -0.86
CA THR A 114 -11.68 -5.79 -0.25
C THR A 114 -11.75 -5.94 1.28
N VAL A 115 -12.74 -5.31 1.93
CA VAL A 115 -12.94 -5.40 3.38
C VAL A 115 -13.27 -6.82 3.81
N THR A 116 -14.19 -7.51 3.13
CA THR A 116 -14.52 -8.91 3.43
C THR A 116 -13.30 -9.82 3.34
N GLN A 117 -12.49 -9.66 2.29
CA GLN A 117 -11.29 -10.48 2.10
C GLN A 117 -10.23 -10.20 3.18
N ALA A 118 -9.99 -8.93 3.51
CA ALA A 118 -9.04 -8.53 4.55
C ALA A 118 -9.42 -9.02 5.95
N LEU A 119 -10.72 -9.15 6.22
CA LEU A 119 -11.24 -9.68 7.48
C LEU A 119 -11.21 -11.21 7.54
N ALA A 120 -11.40 -11.88 6.40
CA ALA A 120 -11.44 -13.34 6.33
C ALA A 120 -10.06 -14.00 6.41
N ASP A 121 -9.01 -13.33 5.90
CA ASP A 121 -7.65 -13.89 5.84
C ASP A 121 -6.66 -13.01 6.64
N PRO A 122 -6.14 -13.50 7.77
CA PRO A 122 -5.12 -12.79 8.56
C PRO A 122 -3.81 -12.54 7.80
N THR A 123 -3.52 -13.35 6.79
CA THR A 123 -2.32 -13.24 5.94
C THR A 123 -2.57 -12.37 4.71
N TRP A 124 -3.79 -11.85 4.55
CA TRP A 124 -4.22 -11.09 3.38
C TRP A 124 -3.22 -9.99 3.04
N ARG A 125 -2.71 -10.06 1.82
CA ARG A 125 -1.93 -9.02 1.16
C ARG A 125 -2.59 -8.73 -0.18
N LEU A 126 -3.14 -7.55 -0.35
CA LEU A 126 -3.44 -7.04 -1.68
C LEU A 126 -2.15 -6.48 -2.26
N ALA A 127 -1.48 -7.23 -3.15
CA ALA A 127 -0.63 -6.61 -4.15
C ALA A 127 -1.49 -5.57 -4.90
N PRO A 128 -0.98 -4.37 -5.28
CA PRO A 128 -1.78 -3.36 -5.97
C PRO A 128 -2.42 -4.01 -7.20
N ARG A 129 -3.71 -4.34 -7.06
CA ARG A 129 -4.38 -5.24 -7.99
C ARG A 129 -4.72 -4.38 -9.19
N ARG A 130 -3.85 -4.47 -10.21
CA ARG A 130 -3.98 -3.94 -11.56
C ARG A 130 -4.73 -2.61 -11.61
N LEU A 131 -3.99 -1.51 -11.62
CA LEU A 131 -4.45 -0.40 -12.44
C LEU A 131 -4.84 -1.00 -13.79
N ARG A 132 -6.08 -0.75 -14.19
CA ARG A 132 -6.66 -1.30 -15.41
C ARG A 132 -5.65 -1.09 -16.53
N SER A 133 -5.13 -2.19 -17.07
CA SER A 133 -4.17 -2.22 -18.17
C SER A 133 -4.68 -1.55 -19.46
N ALA A 134 -5.94 -1.09 -19.46
CA ALA A 134 -6.56 -0.38 -20.57
C ALA A 134 -6.23 1.12 -20.63
N GLU A 135 -5.79 1.75 -19.53
CA GLU A 135 -5.63 3.21 -19.45
C GLU A 135 -4.16 3.69 -19.44
N MET A 136 -3.18 2.78 -19.35
CA MET A 136 -1.77 3.13 -19.09
C MET A 136 -0.82 3.02 -20.30
N GLY A 137 -1.30 2.65 -21.48
CA GLY A 137 -0.42 2.35 -22.61
C GLY A 137 0.46 1.12 -22.37
N ALA A 138 1.49 0.94 -23.19
CA ALA A 138 2.35 -0.24 -23.13
C ALA A 138 3.24 -0.25 -21.89
N ALA A 139 3.33 -1.41 -21.21
CA ALA A 139 4.25 -1.59 -20.10
C ALA A 139 5.70 -1.32 -20.54
N PRO A 140 6.52 -0.65 -19.71
CA PRO A 140 7.91 -0.39 -20.03
C PRO A 140 8.67 -1.71 -20.22
N THR A 141 9.36 -1.84 -21.35
CA THR A 141 10.12 -3.05 -21.68
C THR A 141 11.40 -3.13 -20.86
N LEU A 142 11.35 -3.88 -19.76
CA LEU A 142 12.50 -4.21 -18.94
C LEU A 142 13.19 -5.48 -19.45
N THR A 143 14.51 -5.52 -19.31
CA THR A 143 15.31 -6.73 -19.52
C THR A 143 15.12 -7.69 -18.35
N ALA A 144 15.38 -8.98 -18.57
CA ALA A 144 15.35 -9.99 -17.51
C ALA A 144 16.21 -9.58 -16.29
N ARG A 145 17.36 -8.94 -16.55
CA ARG A 145 18.26 -8.50 -15.48
C ARG A 145 17.72 -7.31 -14.68
N GLU A 146 17.05 -6.38 -15.33
CA GLU A 146 16.38 -5.26 -14.67
C GLU A 146 15.19 -5.74 -13.83
N ILE A 147 14.45 -6.76 -14.29
CA ILE A 147 13.38 -7.41 -13.51
C ILE A 147 13.96 -8.07 -12.26
N GLN A 148 15.02 -8.87 -12.39
CA GLN A 148 15.68 -9.51 -11.24
C GLN A 148 16.18 -8.50 -10.20
N VAL A 149 16.73 -7.37 -10.66
CA VAL A 149 17.15 -6.28 -9.77
C VAL A 149 15.93 -5.64 -9.10
N LEU A 150 14.84 -5.40 -9.83
CA LEU A 150 13.60 -4.87 -9.28
C LEU A 150 12.95 -5.82 -8.25
N GLU A 151 12.99 -7.13 -8.48
CA GLU A 151 12.55 -8.15 -7.51
C GLU A 151 13.43 -8.11 -6.26
N GLY A 152 14.76 -8.12 -6.41
CA GLY A 152 15.64 -7.98 -5.25
C GLY A 152 15.36 -6.68 -4.48
N MET A 153 15.01 -5.60 -5.18
CA MET A 153 14.62 -4.35 -4.56
C MET A 153 13.32 -4.44 -3.76
N SER A 154 12.30 -5.13 -4.28
CA SER A 154 10.99 -5.30 -3.63
C SER A 154 11.08 -6.13 -2.35
N HIS A 155 12.07 -7.04 -2.26
CA HIS A 155 12.38 -7.80 -1.06
C HIS A 155 13.25 -7.04 -0.04
N GLY A 156 13.54 -5.75 -0.27
CA GLY A 156 14.33 -4.93 0.65
C GLY A 156 15.86 -5.14 0.58
N ARG A 157 16.36 -5.93 -0.38
CA ARG A 157 17.79 -6.28 -0.47
C ARG A 157 18.66 -5.11 -0.95
N SER A 158 19.78 -4.86 -0.28
CA SER A 158 20.81 -3.92 -0.73
C SER A 158 21.41 -4.31 -2.08
N ASN A 159 22.08 -3.38 -2.77
CA ASN A 159 22.73 -3.68 -4.06
C ASN A 159 23.81 -4.77 -3.92
N ALA A 160 24.47 -4.86 -2.76
CA ALA A 160 25.46 -5.89 -2.47
C ALA A 160 24.82 -7.27 -2.27
N GLU A 161 23.65 -7.34 -1.63
CA GLU A 161 22.87 -8.57 -1.50
C GLU A 161 22.33 -9.05 -2.85
N ILE A 162 21.74 -8.14 -3.63
CA ILE A 162 21.27 -8.44 -4.99
C ILE A 162 22.45 -8.92 -5.86
N GLY A 163 23.62 -8.28 -5.73
CA GLY A 163 24.83 -8.68 -6.45
C GLY A 163 25.25 -10.11 -6.12
N ARG A 164 25.28 -10.47 -4.84
CA ARG A 164 25.62 -11.84 -4.39
C ARG A 164 24.66 -12.88 -4.95
N GLU A 165 23.35 -12.65 -4.88
CA GLU A 165 22.35 -13.59 -5.38
C GLU A 165 22.38 -13.76 -6.89
N LEU A 166 22.67 -12.66 -7.61
CA LEU A 166 22.69 -12.64 -9.06
C LEU A 166 24.08 -12.97 -9.64
N PHE A 167 25.09 -13.22 -8.82
CA PHE A 167 26.49 -13.38 -9.24
C PHE A 167 27.02 -12.16 -10.03
N LEU A 168 26.77 -10.95 -9.50
CA LEU A 168 27.22 -9.66 -10.02
C LEU A 168 28.02 -8.86 -9.00
N SER A 169 28.84 -7.93 -9.48
CA SER A 169 29.35 -6.87 -8.62
C SER A 169 28.26 -5.87 -8.26
N GLU A 170 28.42 -5.20 -7.12
CA GLU A 170 27.50 -4.15 -6.65
C GLU A 170 27.35 -3.02 -7.69
N ASP A 171 28.45 -2.65 -8.37
CA ASP A 171 28.43 -1.59 -9.38
C ASP A 171 27.68 -2.00 -10.66
N THR A 172 27.70 -3.29 -11.02
CA THR A 172 26.84 -3.81 -12.09
C THR A 172 25.36 -3.72 -11.69
N VAL A 173 25.02 -4.01 -10.44
CA VAL A 173 23.64 -3.84 -9.93
C VAL A 173 23.22 -2.36 -9.97
N LYS A 174 24.09 -1.42 -9.54
CA LYS A 174 23.84 0.03 -9.65
C LYS A 174 23.58 0.45 -11.10
N THR A 175 24.30 -0.13 -12.05
CA THR A 175 24.13 0.15 -13.48
C THR A 175 22.76 -0.31 -13.98
N HIS A 176 22.34 -1.53 -13.62
CA HIS A 176 21.00 -2.02 -13.94
C HIS A 176 19.91 -1.18 -13.25
N ALA A 177 20.08 -0.81 -11.98
CA ALA A 177 19.17 0.04 -11.24
C ALA A 177 18.95 1.41 -11.92
N ARG A 178 20.01 2.07 -12.37
CA ARG A 178 19.89 3.36 -13.09
C ARG A 178 19.10 3.24 -14.39
N ARG A 179 19.34 2.17 -15.16
CA ARG A 179 18.61 1.92 -16.43
C ARG A 179 17.15 1.59 -16.17
N LEU A 180 16.90 0.73 -15.18
CA LEU A 180 15.58 0.41 -14.66
C LEU A 180 14.80 1.68 -14.27
N PHE A 181 15.40 2.56 -13.46
CA PHE A 181 14.74 3.79 -13.01
C PHE A 181 14.39 4.71 -14.18
N LYS A 182 15.31 4.87 -15.14
CA LYS A 182 15.06 5.65 -16.36
C LYS A 182 13.91 5.07 -17.19
N LYS A 183 13.83 3.74 -17.34
CA LYS A 183 12.77 3.07 -18.10
C LYS A 183 11.41 3.13 -17.41
N LEU A 184 11.41 3.06 -16.08
CA LEU A 184 10.20 3.16 -15.28
C LEU A 184 9.73 4.61 -15.08
N GLY A 185 10.59 5.60 -15.30
CA GLY A 185 10.34 6.99 -14.88
C GLY A 185 10.41 7.16 -13.36
N ALA A 186 11.12 6.26 -12.66
CA ALA A 186 11.24 6.28 -11.21
C ALA A 186 12.27 7.32 -10.76
N SER A 187 11.91 8.12 -9.76
CA SER A 187 12.79 9.10 -9.11
C SER A 187 13.79 8.44 -8.14
N ASP A 188 13.38 7.34 -7.51
CA ASP A 188 14.18 6.61 -6.53
C ASP A 188 13.80 5.12 -6.46
N ARG A 189 14.46 4.41 -5.56
CA ARG A 189 14.27 2.97 -5.35
C ARG A 189 12.86 2.61 -4.89
N ALA A 190 12.28 3.38 -3.98
CA ALA A 190 10.94 3.10 -3.46
C ALA A 190 9.90 3.31 -4.56
N HIS A 191 10.05 4.38 -5.34
CA HIS A 191 9.22 4.66 -6.50
C HIS A 191 9.34 3.55 -7.56
N ALA A 192 10.56 3.06 -7.84
CA ALA A 192 10.77 1.97 -8.80
C ALA A 192 10.05 0.67 -8.38
N VAL A 193 10.16 0.27 -7.11
CA VAL A 193 9.47 -0.90 -6.56
C VAL A 193 7.95 -0.75 -6.67
N ALA A 194 7.43 0.43 -6.33
CA ALA A 194 5.99 0.72 -6.44
C ALA A 194 5.48 0.62 -7.88
N LEU A 195 6.23 1.15 -8.84
CA LEU A 195 5.93 0.99 -10.27
C LEU A 195 6.03 -0.48 -10.70
N GLY A 196 7.00 -1.23 -10.17
CA GLY A 196 7.11 -2.67 -10.39
C GLY A 196 5.85 -3.43 -9.98
N PHE A 197 5.33 -3.18 -8.78
CA PHE A 197 4.09 -3.79 -8.31
C PHE A 197 2.89 -3.36 -9.15
N ARG A 198 2.82 -2.08 -9.52
CA ARG A 198 1.74 -1.51 -10.36
C ARG A 198 1.62 -2.19 -11.72
N TRP A 199 2.75 -2.41 -12.39
CA TRP A 199 2.80 -3.09 -13.69
C TRP A 199 2.73 -4.62 -13.57
N GLY A 200 2.70 -5.17 -12.36
CA GLY A 200 2.71 -6.62 -12.11
C GLY A 200 4.04 -7.28 -12.46
N LEU A 201 5.13 -6.52 -12.45
CA LEU A 201 6.49 -6.97 -12.75
C LEU A 201 7.16 -7.64 -11.54
N VAL A 202 6.69 -7.34 -10.32
CA VAL A 202 7.16 -7.93 -9.06
C VAL A 202 5.98 -8.27 -8.14
N ARG A 203 6.21 -9.16 -7.17
CA ARG A 203 5.19 -9.75 -6.28
C ARG A 203 5.57 -9.60 -4.82
#